data_AF-A0A7Y0QNZ6-F1
#
_entry.id   AF-A0A7Y0QNZ6-F1
#
_cell.length_a   1.000
_cell.length_b   1.000
_cell.length_c   1.000
_cell.angle_alpha   90.00
_cell.angle_beta   90.00
_cell.angle_gamma   90.00
#
_symmetry.space_group_name_H-M   'P 1'
#
loop_
_entity.id
_entity.type
_entity.pdbx_description
1 polymer ?
#
loop_
_entity_poly.entity_id
_entity_poly.type
_entity_poly.pdbx_seq_one_letter_code
_entity_poly.pdbx_strand_id
1 'polypeptide(L)'
;MGSPKWREQPIQVTLFGSAARREMRHDSDIDLLFIVADGVGDQLYEAISDLAIDAYRLTGNDVRPMVYEVAEVHPAPIFDSIGREGVHIFGDSHWLSRQLNALTTPSLMPT
;
A
#
# COMPACT_ATOMS: atom_id res chain seq x y z
N MET A 1 11.38 3.11 21.40
CA MET A 1 10.92 1.99 20.57
C MET A 1 11.61 2.12 19.24
N GLY A 2 12.60 1.28 18.93
CA GLY A 2 13.24 1.31 17.62
C GLY A 2 12.26 0.73 16.60
N SER A 3 11.91 1.48 15.55
CA SER A 3 11.15 0.92 14.44
C SER A 3 11.88 -0.35 13.97
N PRO A 4 11.17 -1.48 13.73
CA PRO A 4 11.82 -2.66 13.17
C PRO A 4 12.51 -2.22 11.88
N LYS A 5 13.85 -2.32 11.84
CA LYS A 5 14.60 -2.02 10.64
C LYS A 5 14.41 -3.19 9.69
N TRP A 6 13.30 -3.17 8.96
CA TRP A 6 13.12 -4.05 7.82
C TRP A 6 14.30 -3.83 6.87
N ARG A 7 14.88 -4.93 6.38
CA ARG A 7 16.07 -4.90 5.53
C ARG A 7 15.76 -4.28 4.17
N GLU A 8 14.60 -4.63 3.65
CA GLU A 8 13.95 -4.01 2.49
C GLU A 8 12.72 -3.26 3.01
N GLN A 9 12.37 -2.14 2.38
CA GLN A 9 11.24 -1.33 2.79
C GLN A 9 10.25 -1.19 1.64
N PRO A 10 8.94 -1.12 1.93
CA PRO A 10 7.96 -0.78 0.92
C PRO A 10 8.24 0.63 0.40
N ILE A 11 8.04 0.82 -0.90
CA ILE A 11 8.13 2.13 -1.57
C ILE A 11 7.04 3.07 -1.04
N GLN A 12 5.86 2.52 -0.80
CA GLN A 12 4.70 3.25 -0.30
C GLN A 12 3.80 2.32 0.50
N VAL A 13 3.22 2.85 1.59
CA VAL A 13 2.14 2.20 2.33
C VAL A 13 0.97 3.17 2.47
N THR A 14 -0.23 2.71 2.12
CA THR A 14 -1.46 3.51 2.15
C THR A 14 -2.57 2.73 2.83
N LEU A 15 -3.18 3.32 3.85
CA LEU A 15 -4.43 2.83 4.44
C LEU A 15 -5.58 3.23 3.52
N PHE A 16 -6.46 2.29 3.20
CA PHE A 16 -7.63 2.57 2.37
C PHE A 16 -8.88 1.87 2.92
N GLY A 17 -9.96 1.87 2.14
CA GLY A 17 -11.21 1.24 2.55
C GLY A 17 -11.95 2.03 3.62
N SER A 18 -12.75 1.32 4.43
CA SER A 18 -13.63 1.91 5.46
C SER A 18 -12.85 2.69 6.53
N ALA A 19 -11.64 2.22 6.86
CA ALA A 19 -10.72 2.86 7.80
C ALA A 19 -10.30 4.26 7.35
N ALA A 20 -9.93 4.41 6.08
CA ALA A 20 -9.55 5.71 5.52
C ALA A 20 -10.74 6.70 5.45
N ARG A 21 -11.95 6.18 5.21
CA ARG A 21 -13.19 7.00 5.12
C ARG A 21 -13.76 7.42 6.47
N ARG A 22 -13.16 7.01 7.60
CA ARG A 22 -13.70 7.18 8.97
C ARG A 22 -15.09 6.57 9.16
N GLU A 23 -15.41 5.55 8.39
CA GLU A 23 -16.67 4.80 8.47
C GLU A 23 -16.47 3.46 9.22
N MET A 24 -15.31 3.27 9.83
CA MET A 24 -14.97 2.07 10.59
C MET A 24 -15.99 1.81 11.70
N ARG A 25 -16.51 0.59 11.68
CA ARG A 25 -17.21 -0.05 12.80
C ARG A 25 -16.23 -0.96 13.53
N HIS A 26 -16.62 -1.45 14.70
CA HIS A 26 -15.78 -2.34 15.53
C HIS A 26 -15.46 -3.70 14.87
N ASP A 27 -16.13 -4.05 13.78
CA ASP A 27 -15.95 -5.28 13.00
C ASP A 27 -15.35 -5.02 11.61
N SER A 28 -14.86 -3.80 11.36
CA SER A 28 -14.32 -3.44 10.05
C SER A 28 -12.85 -3.85 9.91
N ASP A 29 -12.52 -4.42 8.76
CA ASP A 29 -11.13 -4.70 8.40
C ASP A 29 -10.31 -3.41 8.24
N ILE A 30 -9.01 -3.51 8.48
CA ILE A 30 -8.01 -2.47 8.20
C ILE A 30 -7.27 -2.87 6.92
N ASP A 31 -7.61 -2.23 5.81
CA ASP A 31 -7.00 -2.51 4.51
C ASP A 31 -5.75 -1.66 4.28
N LEU A 32 -4.60 -2.31 4.06
CA LEU A 32 -3.31 -1.65 3.83
C LEU A 32 -2.75 -2.03 2.47
N LEU A 33 -2.51 -1.05 1.60
CA LEU A 33 -1.80 -1.24 0.34
C LEU A 33 -0.30 -1.06 0.60
N PHE A 34 0.49 -2.06 0.26
CA PHE A 34 1.94 -2.03 0.21
C PHE A 34 2.38 -2.08 -1.25
N ILE A 35 3.13 -1.08 -1.68
CA ILE A 35 3.89 -1.13 -2.93
C ILE A 35 5.33 -1.46 -2.59
N VAL A 36 5.86 -2.51 -3.20
CA VAL A 36 7.24 -2.98 -3.00
C VAL A 36 8.00 -2.97 -4.32
N ALA A 37 9.33 -2.96 -4.26
CA ALA A 37 10.15 -3.11 -5.46
C ALA A 37 9.95 -4.50 -6.08
N ASP A 38 10.21 -4.62 -7.38
CA ASP A 38 10.13 -5.92 -8.06
C ASP A 38 11.20 -6.87 -7.51
N GLY A 39 10.80 -8.11 -7.22
CA GLY A 39 11.70 -9.15 -6.73
C GLY A 39 12.27 -8.93 -5.31
N VAL A 40 11.53 -8.22 -4.44
CA VAL A 40 11.85 -8.15 -3.00
C VAL A 40 11.88 -9.55 -2.38
N GLY A 41 12.73 -9.73 -1.36
CA GLY A 41 12.86 -11.03 -0.71
C GLY A 41 11.66 -11.40 0.18
N ASP A 42 11.48 -12.70 0.41
CA ASP A 42 10.44 -13.27 1.28
C ASP A 42 10.40 -12.64 2.68
N GLN A 43 11.54 -12.16 3.18
CA GLN A 43 11.67 -11.49 4.48
C GLN A 43 10.76 -10.25 4.61
N LEU A 44 10.50 -9.53 3.51
CA LEU A 44 9.59 -8.39 3.54
C LEU A 44 8.13 -8.84 3.67
N TYR A 45 7.74 -9.91 2.96
CA TYR A 45 6.40 -10.47 3.07
C TYR A 45 6.12 -11.04 4.46
N GLU A 46 7.12 -11.71 5.07
CA GLU A 46 7.07 -12.16 6.47
C GLU A 46 6.90 -10.97 7.41
N ALA A 47 7.67 -9.90 7.24
CA ALA A 47 7.59 -8.71 8.08
C ALA A 47 6.23 -7.97 7.96
N ILE A 48 5.63 -7.95 6.76
CA ILE A 48 4.28 -7.41 6.53
C ILE A 48 3.22 -8.28 7.24
N SER A 49 3.40 -9.61 7.22
CA SER A 49 2.50 -10.54 7.91
C SER A 49 2.59 -10.39 9.43
N ASP A 50 3.79 -10.26 9.98
CA ASP A 50 4.01 -9.99 11.41
C ASP A 50 3.39 -8.66 11.83
N LEU A 51 3.53 -7.61 11.00
CA LEU A 51 2.89 -6.32 11.23
C LEU A 51 1.37 -6.45 11.30
N ALA A 52 0.74 -7.24 10.43
CA ALA A 52 -0.69 -7.46 10.45
C ALA A 52 -1.15 -8.13 11.76
N ILE A 53 -0.39 -9.11 12.24
CA ILE A 53 -0.64 -9.79 13.53
C ILE A 53 -0.53 -8.79 14.70
N ASP A 54 0.52 -7.98 14.72
CA ASP A 54 0.74 -7.02 15.80
C ASP A 54 -0.30 -5.90 15.79
N ALA A 55 -0.70 -5.43 14.61
CA ALA A 55 -1.77 -4.45 14.47
C ALA A 55 -3.15 -5.02 14.84
N TYR A 56 -3.44 -6.29 14.54
CA TYR A 56 -4.62 -6.97 15.06
C TYR A 56 -4.62 -7.01 16.59
N ARG A 57 -3.50 -7.42 17.22
CA ARG A 57 -3.37 -7.46 18.68
C ARG A 57 -3.61 -6.10 19.34
N LEU A 58 -3.22 -5.01 18.66
CA LEU A 58 -3.36 -3.66 19.18
C LEU A 58 -4.77 -3.08 18.98
N THR A 59 -5.41 -3.38 17.85
CA THR A 59 -6.65 -2.72 17.43
C THR A 59 -7.90 -3.58 17.61
N GLY A 60 -7.73 -4.90 17.67
CA GLY A 60 -8.83 -5.89 17.64
C GLY A 60 -9.49 -6.05 16.28
N ASN A 61 -9.01 -5.35 15.23
CA ASN A 61 -9.56 -5.43 13.88
C ASN A 61 -8.64 -6.27 13.00
N ASP A 62 -9.22 -7.08 12.11
CA ASP A 62 -8.46 -7.83 11.12
C ASP A 62 -7.72 -6.88 10.18
N VAL A 63 -6.43 -7.09 10.00
CA VAL A 63 -5.59 -6.30 9.09
C VAL A 63 -5.40 -7.10 7.81
N ARG A 64 -5.67 -6.46 6.67
CA ARG A 64 -5.58 -7.08 5.34
C ARG A 64 -4.54 -6.36 4.50
N PRO A 65 -3.28 -6.84 4.50
CA PRO A 65 -2.27 -6.34 3.60
C PRO A 65 -2.57 -6.78 2.16
N MET A 66 -2.59 -5.82 1.24
CA MET A 66 -2.50 -6.04 -0.20
C MET A 66 -1.11 -5.60 -0.66
N VAL A 67 -0.32 -6.55 -1.14
CA VAL A 67 1.06 -6.28 -1.59
C VAL A 67 1.09 -6.34 -3.11
N TYR A 68 1.65 -5.30 -3.72
CA TYR A 68 1.89 -5.22 -5.16
C TYR A 68 3.35 -4.89 -5.42
N GLU A 69 3.97 -5.62 -6.33
CA GLU A 69 5.23 -5.20 -6.93
C GLU A 69 5.01 -4.03 -7.91
N VAL A 70 6.04 -3.24 -8.19
CA VAL A 70 5.95 -2.08 -9.09
C VAL A 70 5.41 -2.48 -10.46
N ALA A 71 5.86 -3.62 -10.98
CA ALA A 71 5.44 -4.15 -12.27
C ALA A 71 3.95 -4.52 -12.33
N GLU A 72 3.31 -4.76 -11.18
CA GLU A 72 1.90 -5.14 -11.09
C GLU A 72 0.97 -3.91 -10.97
N VAL A 73 1.54 -2.72 -10.75
CA VAL A 73 0.78 -1.48 -10.62
C VAL A 73 0.41 -0.96 -12.02
N HIS A 74 -0.85 -1.14 -12.38
CA HIS A 74 -1.44 -0.66 -13.62
C HIS A 74 -2.74 0.11 -13.33
N PRO A 75 -3.20 1.00 -14.23
CA PRO A 75 -4.49 1.67 -14.07
C PRO A 75 -5.63 0.69 -13.78
N ALA A 76 -6.22 0.81 -12.60
CA ALA A 76 -7.33 -0.01 -12.15
C ALA A 76 -8.21 0.79 -11.17
N PRO A 77 -9.53 0.53 -11.12
CA PRO A 77 -10.46 1.29 -10.28
C PRO A 77 -10.08 1.33 -8.80
N ILE A 78 -9.43 0.27 -8.30
CA ILE A 78 -8.93 0.22 -6.91
C ILE A 78 -7.90 1.31 -6.64
N PHE A 79 -6.94 1.53 -7.55
CA PHE A 79 -5.90 2.53 -7.35
C PHE A 79 -6.46 3.96 -7.50
N ASP A 80 -7.48 4.16 -8.33
CA ASP A 80 -8.20 5.44 -8.38
C ASP A 80 -8.89 5.76 -7.05
N SER A 81 -9.52 4.76 -6.44
CA SER A 81 -10.13 4.90 -5.11
C SER A 81 -9.07 5.22 -4.05
N ILE A 82 -7.96 4.49 -4.05
CA ILE A 82 -6.86 4.69 -3.10
C ILE A 82 -6.23 6.07 -3.28
N GLY A 83 -6.05 6.53 -4.52
CA GLY A 83 -5.50 7.85 -4.81
C GLY A 83 -6.39 9.01 -4.32
N ARG A 84 -7.71 8.84 -4.31
CA ARG A 84 -8.65 9.88 -3.84
C ARG A 84 -8.85 9.89 -2.33
N GLU A 85 -8.91 8.72 -1.73
CA GLU A 85 -9.45 8.55 -0.37
C GLU A 85 -8.45 7.89 0.59
N GLY A 86 -7.34 7.36 0.08
CA GLY A 86 -6.33 6.70 0.88
C GLY A 86 -5.61 7.66 1.82
N VAL A 87 -5.25 7.15 3.00
CA VAL A 87 -4.41 7.83 3.97
C VAL A 87 -2.99 7.30 3.85
N HIS A 88 -2.06 8.16 3.44
CA HIS A 88 -0.64 7.81 3.38
C HIS A 88 -0.08 7.48 4.77
N ILE A 89 0.64 6.37 4.87
CA ILE A 89 1.25 5.90 6.13
C ILE A 89 2.78 5.95 6.06
N PHE A 90 3.37 5.50 4.94
CA PHE A 90 4.83 5.38 4.82
C PHE A 90 5.31 5.52 3.37
N GLY A 91 6.58 5.94 3.20
CA GLY A 91 7.25 6.04 1.91
C GLY A 91 6.90 7.31 1.14
N ASP A 92 6.98 7.27 -0.19
CA ASP A 92 6.67 8.41 -1.06
C ASP A 92 5.16 8.50 -1.33
N SER A 93 4.51 9.53 -0.77
CA SER A 93 3.07 9.76 -0.86
C SER A 93 2.54 9.99 -2.27
N HIS A 94 3.41 10.39 -3.20
CA HIS A 94 3.04 10.70 -4.57
C HIS A 94 3.41 9.59 -5.56
N TRP A 95 4.11 8.53 -5.11
CA TRP A 95 4.63 7.48 -5.99
C TRP A 95 3.54 6.84 -6.85
N LEU A 96 2.45 6.35 -6.23
CA LEU A 96 1.36 5.70 -6.95
C LEU A 96 0.76 6.61 -8.04
N SER A 97 0.49 7.87 -7.71
CA SER A 97 -0.05 8.83 -8.69
C SER A 97 0.89 9.07 -9.86
N ARG A 98 2.21 9.19 -9.62
CA ARG A 98 3.19 9.40 -10.68
C ARG A 98 3.31 8.16 -11.57
N GLN A 99 3.32 6.97 -10.98
CA GLN A 99 3.39 5.71 -11.71
C GLN A 99 2.20 5.54 -12.66
N LEU A 100 0.98 5.73 -12.17
CA LEU A 100 -0.23 5.58 -12.99
C LEU A 100 -0.32 6.64 -14.09
N ASN A 101 0.10 7.88 -13.81
CA ASN A 101 0.14 8.95 -14.82
C ASN A 101 1.19 8.65 -15.91
N ALA A 102 2.34 8.10 -15.55
CA ALA A 102 3.38 7.71 -16.50
C ALA A 102 2.91 6.60 -17.44
N LEU A 103 2.10 5.65 -16.95
CA LEU A 103 1.52 4.56 -17.75
C LEU A 103 0.36 5.02 -18.64
N THR A 104 -0.34 6.09 -18.28
CA THR A 104 -1.51 6.60 -19.01
C THR A 104 -1.14 7.65 -20.07
N THR A 105 0.03 8.28 -19.96
CA THR A 105 0.49 9.26 -20.96
C THR A 105 0.97 8.54 -22.21
N PRO A 106 0.31 8.66 -23.37
CA PRO A 106 0.80 8.07 -24.60
C PRO A 106 2.14 8.70 -24.95
N SER A 107 3.17 7.87 -25.12
CA SER A 107 4.48 8.28 -25.59
C SER A 107 4.31 8.97 -26.95
N LEU A 108 4.37 10.30 -26.97
CA LEU A 108 4.41 11.08 -28.20
C LEU A 108 5.74 10.76 -28.88
N MET A 109 5.71 9.84 -29.83
CA MET A 109 6.83 9.54 -30.71
C MET A 109 7.17 10.82 -31.50
N PRO A 110 8.42 11.31 -31.49
CA PRO A 110 8.84 12.35 -32.41
C PRO A 110 8.88 11.77 -33.83
N THR A 111 8.20 12.44 -34.76
CA THR A 111 8.27 12.20 -36.22
C THR A 111 9.62 12.58 -36.80
#